data_AF-A0A7C3ZH34-F1
#
_entry.id   AF-A0A7C3ZH34-F1
#
_cell.length_a   1.000
_cell.length_b   1.000
_cell.length_c   1.000
_cell.angle_alpha   90.00
_cell.angle_beta   90.00
_cell.angle_gamma   90.00
#
_symmetry.space_group_name_H-M   'P 1'
#
loop_
_entity.id
_entity.type
_entity.pdbx_description
1 polymer ?
#
loop_
_entity_poly.entity_id
_entity_poly.type
_entity_poly.pdbx_seq_one_letter_code
_entity_poly.pdbx_strand_id
1 'polypeptide(L)'
;MAYRKKTIDDVIRFIEINAPSEGDAVKQRPFGGRRFSYELVEGALSELHAQGKFLDLDAYDVGTTVNIWVAEDGSKNYDLARSATKALLGKLQEINPDKTLAQILSEITTTTFNKQPINKYQTTLGTMLVLVYDGSPYAALKDVIDSDLELAEFRDFEPYNMKCGPLNMWNKKDGSKNHDLAKTATKMLLKKLQKEMPDKTLAQILADVSAEEFKMLPIDKYQTTLGGMLWEAYGGSPYAALKDVIDSDLELAEFRDFQPYDMKMSPKATWTNVDMSKNQGLARSATKALLSKLQEINPDKTLAQILAGVTRNTFYQCPINKYQTTLGGMFLAVYSNSPYAALKDLAENDAEYAKFLPVIETLRHVNK
;
A
#
# COMPACT_ATOMS: atom_id res chain seq x y z
N MET A 1 31.44 -14.59 49.21
CA MET A 1 30.14 -15.31 49.18
C MET A 1 30.14 -16.20 47.95
N ALA A 2 30.01 -17.51 48.11
CA ALA A 2 29.91 -18.43 46.97
C ALA A 2 28.57 -18.20 46.27
N TYR A 3 28.59 -17.95 44.96
CA TYR A 3 27.38 -17.88 44.14
C TYR A 3 26.76 -19.30 44.11
N ARG A 4 25.64 -19.49 44.82
CA ARG A 4 24.91 -20.76 44.77
C ARG A 4 24.33 -20.92 43.36
N LYS A 5 24.73 -21.99 42.65
CA LYS A 5 24.14 -22.35 41.36
C LYS A 5 22.64 -22.62 41.57
N LYS A 6 21.80 -21.96 40.78
CA LYS A 6 20.34 -22.14 40.83
C LYS A 6 19.96 -23.48 40.19
N THR A 7 18.99 -24.17 40.78
CA THR A 7 18.51 -25.49 40.35
C THR A 7 17.08 -25.43 39.81
N ILE A 8 16.62 -26.47 39.11
CA ILE A 8 15.23 -26.60 38.67
C ILE A 8 14.28 -26.55 39.87
N ASP A 9 14.59 -27.26 40.96
CA ASP A 9 13.81 -27.21 42.22
C ASP A 9 13.68 -25.79 42.79
N ASP A 10 14.73 -24.96 42.69
CA ASP A 10 14.66 -23.56 43.12
C ASP A 10 13.67 -22.75 42.27
N VAL A 11 13.55 -23.07 40.97
CA VAL A 11 12.61 -22.43 40.04
C VAL A 11 11.19 -22.94 40.26
N ILE A 12 10.99 -24.26 40.40
CA ILE A 12 9.68 -24.85 40.72
C ILE A 12 9.13 -24.23 41.99
N ARG A 13 9.92 -24.22 43.07
CA ARG A 13 9.52 -23.60 44.34
C ARG A 13 9.23 -22.11 44.17
N PHE A 14 9.99 -21.42 43.32
CA PHE A 14 9.71 -20.03 43.01
C PHE A 14 8.36 -19.86 42.31
N ILE A 15 8.06 -20.68 41.29
CA ILE A 15 6.78 -20.67 40.58
C ILE A 15 5.65 -21.02 41.55
N GLU A 16 5.74 -22.09 42.34
CA GLU A 16 4.66 -22.47 43.26
C GLU A 16 4.35 -21.41 44.33
N ILE A 17 5.35 -20.66 44.81
CA ILE A 17 5.17 -19.59 45.80
C ILE A 17 4.61 -18.32 45.15
N ASN A 18 5.00 -18.03 43.90
CA ASN A 18 4.77 -16.74 43.25
C ASN A 18 3.90 -16.82 42.00
N ALA A 19 3.34 -18.00 41.71
CA ALA A 19 2.44 -18.19 40.59
C ALA A 19 1.31 -17.17 40.76
N PRO A 20 1.02 -16.37 39.73
CA PRO A 20 0.09 -15.27 39.90
C PRO A 20 -1.29 -15.84 40.24
N SER A 21 -1.94 -15.27 41.26
CA SER A 21 -3.38 -15.43 41.45
C SER A 21 -4.11 -14.91 40.20
N GLU A 22 -5.21 -15.57 39.86
CA GLU A 22 -6.04 -15.17 38.71
C GLU A 22 -6.45 -13.69 38.84
N GLY A 23 -6.12 -12.87 37.83
CA GLY A 23 -6.48 -11.45 37.80
C GLY A 23 -5.49 -10.48 38.44
N ASP A 24 -4.46 -10.96 39.14
CA ASP A 24 -3.34 -10.11 39.51
C ASP A 24 -2.39 -9.98 38.33
N ALA A 25 -2.31 -8.77 37.76
CA ALA A 25 -1.11 -8.44 37.00
C ALA A 25 0.07 -8.77 37.91
N VAL A 26 1.06 -9.50 37.39
CA VAL A 26 2.37 -9.50 38.03
C VAL A 26 2.75 -8.03 38.08
N LYS A 27 2.50 -7.37 39.23
CA LYS A 27 3.24 -6.18 39.57
C LYS A 27 4.65 -6.69 39.41
N GLN A 28 5.35 -6.15 38.41
CA GLN A 28 6.79 -6.07 38.38
C GLN A 28 7.20 -5.35 39.66
N ARG A 29 6.92 -5.90 40.85
CA ARG A 29 7.64 -5.45 42.02
C ARG A 29 9.08 -5.81 41.66
N PRO A 30 10.01 -4.89 41.86
CA PRO A 30 11.42 -5.17 41.72
C PRO A 30 11.77 -6.21 42.79
N PHE A 31 11.48 -7.48 42.52
CA PHE A 31 11.67 -8.58 43.43
C PHE A 31 13.15 -8.97 43.34
N GLY A 32 13.95 -8.31 44.18
CA GLY A 32 15.31 -8.66 44.59
C GLY A 32 16.08 -9.66 43.72
N GLY A 33 16.56 -9.23 42.54
CA GLY A 33 17.75 -9.76 41.89
C GLY A 33 17.78 -11.24 41.45
N ARG A 34 16.71 -12.04 41.63
CA ARG A 34 16.70 -13.43 41.17
C ARG A 34 16.30 -13.47 39.70
N ARG A 35 17.30 -13.68 38.83
CA ARG A 35 17.17 -13.97 37.39
C ARG A 35 17.35 -15.46 37.11
N PHE A 36 16.42 -16.13 36.45
CA PHE A 36 16.56 -17.54 36.04
C PHE A 36 16.78 -17.60 34.53
N SER A 37 17.64 -18.50 34.05
CA SER A 37 17.81 -18.68 32.61
C SER A 37 16.56 -19.32 32.01
N TYR A 38 16.33 -19.09 30.73
CA TYR A 38 15.22 -19.68 29.98
C TYR A 38 15.17 -21.20 30.16
N GLU A 39 16.31 -21.90 30.02
CA GLU A 39 16.39 -23.36 30.06
C GLU A 39 16.01 -23.91 31.45
N LEU A 40 16.39 -23.20 32.52
CA LEU A 40 15.99 -23.57 33.88
C LEU A 40 14.48 -23.39 34.10
N VAL A 41 13.88 -22.36 33.52
CA VAL A 41 12.44 -22.11 33.62
C VAL A 41 11.66 -23.10 32.77
N GLU A 42 12.09 -23.38 31.54
CA GLU A 42 11.48 -24.38 30.66
C GLU A 42 11.53 -25.79 31.27
N GLY A 43 12.67 -26.17 31.88
CA GLY A 43 12.79 -27.43 32.60
C GLY A 43 11.83 -27.51 33.80
N ALA A 44 11.73 -26.45 34.59
CA ALA A 44 10.82 -26.38 35.72
C ALA A 44 9.34 -26.44 35.31
N LEU A 45 8.95 -25.73 34.24
CA LEU A 45 7.60 -25.78 33.70
C LEU A 45 7.26 -27.16 33.16
N SER A 46 8.19 -27.82 32.47
CA SER A 46 8.01 -29.20 31.98
C SER A 46 7.71 -30.17 33.14
N GLU A 47 8.42 -30.06 34.26
CA GLU A 47 8.15 -30.87 35.45
C GLU A 47 6.80 -30.54 36.11
N LEU A 48 6.44 -29.26 36.20
CA LEU A 48 5.14 -28.82 36.74
C LEU A 48 3.97 -29.31 35.86
N HIS A 49 4.11 -29.21 34.54
CA HIS A 49 3.10 -29.68 33.58
C HIS A 49 2.93 -31.20 33.67
N ALA A 50 4.02 -31.95 33.81
CA ALA A 50 3.97 -33.40 34.02
C ALA A 50 3.23 -33.79 35.32
N GLN A 51 3.19 -32.89 36.31
CA GLN A 51 2.42 -33.05 37.55
C GLN A 51 0.96 -32.55 37.43
N GLY A 52 0.53 -32.07 36.26
CA GLY A 52 -0.80 -31.49 36.05
C GLY A 52 -0.97 -30.09 36.66
N LYS A 53 0.12 -29.40 37.02
CA LYS A 53 0.11 -28.05 37.60
C LYS A 53 0.47 -27.01 36.56
N PHE A 54 -0.15 -25.83 36.65
CA PHE A 54 0.16 -24.64 35.83
C PHE A 54 0.22 -24.92 34.33
N LEU A 55 -0.66 -25.79 33.81
CA LEU A 55 -0.64 -26.26 32.42
C LEU A 55 -0.76 -25.14 31.36
N ASP A 56 -1.19 -23.96 31.78
CA ASP A 56 -1.35 -22.77 30.94
C ASP A 56 -0.27 -21.69 31.19
N LEU A 57 0.79 -22.02 31.93
CA LEU A 57 1.91 -21.13 32.23
C LEU A 57 3.09 -21.41 31.31
N ASP A 58 3.55 -20.40 30.57
CA ASP A 58 4.74 -20.48 29.72
C ASP A 58 5.94 -19.74 30.34
N ALA A 59 7.14 -19.98 29.80
CA ALA A 59 8.37 -19.37 30.31
C ALA A 59 8.35 -17.83 30.29
N TYR A 60 7.59 -17.24 29.37
CA TYR A 60 7.44 -15.78 29.22
C TYR A 60 6.49 -15.15 30.23
N ASP A 61 5.70 -15.96 30.93
CA ASP A 61 4.83 -15.51 32.03
C ASP A 61 5.61 -15.36 33.34
N VAL A 62 6.77 -16.01 33.42
CA VAL A 62 7.66 -15.93 34.57
C VAL A 62 8.52 -14.66 34.43
N GLY A 63 8.07 -13.55 35.03
CA GLY A 63 8.71 -12.23 34.91
C GLY A 63 10.17 -12.11 35.40
N THR A 64 10.77 -13.19 35.92
CA THR A 64 12.19 -13.26 36.32
C THR A 64 13.08 -14.02 35.34
N THR A 65 12.49 -14.56 34.26
CA THR A 65 13.23 -15.27 33.20
C THR A 65 14.08 -14.26 32.44
N VAL A 66 15.38 -14.54 32.35
CA VAL A 66 16.31 -13.81 31.49
C VAL A 66 16.63 -14.64 30.26
N ASN A 67 17.10 -13.96 29.23
CA ASN A 67 17.53 -14.58 27.96
C ASN A 67 16.41 -15.37 27.25
N ILE A 68 15.15 -15.03 27.53
CA ILE A 68 14.00 -15.74 26.97
C ILE A 68 13.80 -15.47 25.47
N TRP A 69 13.97 -14.21 25.07
CA TRP A 69 13.78 -13.77 23.68
C TRP A 69 15.08 -13.84 22.89
N VAL A 70 16.21 -13.65 23.57
CA VAL A 70 17.56 -13.62 23.00
C VAL A 70 18.47 -14.35 23.96
N ALA A 71 19.09 -15.43 23.50
CA ALA A 71 20.04 -16.23 24.27
C ALA A 71 21.34 -15.46 24.54
N GLU A 72 22.22 -16.02 25.38
CA GLU A 72 23.49 -15.36 25.76
C GLU A 72 24.44 -15.12 24.57
N ASP A 73 24.36 -15.96 23.53
CA ASP A 73 25.13 -15.82 22.30
C ASP A 73 24.53 -14.81 21.30
N GLY A 74 23.40 -14.19 21.66
CA GLY A 74 22.67 -13.24 20.82
C GLY A 74 21.68 -13.88 19.85
N SER A 75 21.54 -15.21 19.83
CA SER A 75 20.55 -15.89 19.00
C SER A 75 19.12 -15.59 19.48
N LYS A 76 18.22 -15.31 18.52
CA LYS A 76 16.80 -14.98 18.80
C LYS A 76 15.97 -16.26 18.91
N ASN A 77 15.13 -16.36 19.94
CA ASN A 77 14.23 -17.50 20.14
C ASN A 77 12.93 -17.32 19.33
N TYR A 78 13.01 -17.58 18.02
CA TYR A 78 11.89 -17.42 17.10
C TYR A 78 10.73 -18.37 17.40
N ASP A 79 10.99 -19.61 17.82
CA ASP A 79 9.94 -20.59 18.07
C ASP A 79 9.04 -20.16 19.24
N LEU A 80 9.64 -19.70 20.34
CA LEU A 80 8.87 -19.15 21.45
C LEU A 80 8.15 -17.84 21.07
N ALA A 81 8.81 -16.97 20.29
CA ALA A 81 8.22 -15.72 19.83
C ALA A 81 7.01 -15.95 18.89
N ARG A 82 7.03 -17.03 18.09
CA ARG A 82 5.90 -17.43 17.25
C ARG A 82 4.73 -17.92 18.09
N SER A 83 4.99 -18.83 19.04
CA SER A 83 3.96 -19.33 19.97
C SER A 83 3.31 -18.20 20.76
N ALA A 84 4.10 -17.26 21.27
CA ALA A 84 3.60 -16.09 22.00
C ALA A 84 2.75 -15.17 21.10
N THR A 85 3.20 -14.90 19.88
CA THR A 85 2.44 -14.10 18.89
C THR A 85 1.14 -14.81 18.49
N LYS A 86 1.14 -16.15 18.35
CA LYS A 86 -0.08 -16.93 18.11
C LYS A 86 -1.06 -16.83 19.28
N ALA A 87 -0.57 -16.87 20.52
CA ALA A 87 -1.39 -16.64 21.71
C ALA A 87 -2.01 -15.22 21.71
N LEU A 88 -1.27 -14.20 21.29
CA LEU A 88 -1.82 -12.85 21.09
C LEU A 88 -2.95 -12.85 20.05
N LEU A 89 -2.78 -13.51 18.90
CA LEU A 89 -3.82 -13.61 17.89
C LEU A 89 -5.08 -14.30 18.43
N GLY A 90 -4.93 -15.43 19.12
CA GLY A 90 -6.03 -16.14 19.75
C GLY A 90 -6.77 -15.26 20.77
N LYS A 91 -6.05 -14.51 21.60
CA LYS A 91 -6.66 -13.60 22.57
C LYS A 91 -7.40 -12.44 21.89
N LEU A 92 -6.86 -11.90 20.81
CA LEU A 92 -7.51 -10.84 20.05
C LEU A 92 -8.79 -11.34 19.36
N GLN A 93 -8.82 -12.59 18.89
CA GLN A 93 -10.04 -13.23 18.36
C GLN A 93 -11.10 -13.41 19.47
N GLU A 94 -10.68 -13.85 20.65
CA GLU A 94 -11.59 -14.04 21.80
C GLU A 94 -12.28 -12.72 22.20
N ILE A 95 -11.54 -11.61 22.27
CA ILE A 95 -12.10 -10.31 22.71
C ILE A 95 -12.73 -9.51 21.57
N ASN A 96 -12.57 -9.92 20.31
CA ASN A 96 -13.20 -9.32 19.13
C ASN A 96 -13.96 -10.38 18.30
N PRO A 97 -15.01 -11.03 18.84
CA PRO A 97 -15.69 -12.13 18.17
C PRO A 97 -16.35 -11.73 16.84
N ASP A 98 -16.65 -10.44 16.65
CA ASP A 98 -17.27 -9.90 15.44
C ASP A 98 -16.27 -9.62 14.31
N LYS A 99 -14.96 -9.75 14.56
CA LYS A 99 -13.90 -9.49 13.57
C LYS A 99 -13.38 -10.78 12.97
N THR A 100 -13.18 -10.75 11.66
CA THR A 100 -12.41 -11.78 10.96
C THR A 100 -10.92 -11.72 11.35
N LEU A 101 -10.20 -12.83 11.22
CA LEU A 101 -8.77 -12.85 11.48
C LEU A 101 -8.00 -11.87 10.56
N ALA A 102 -8.43 -11.66 9.31
CA ALA A 102 -7.85 -10.66 8.42
C ALA A 102 -7.94 -9.23 9.01
N GLN A 103 -9.10 -8.87 9.57
CA GLN A 103 -9.29 -7.56 10.22
C GLN A 103 -8.46 -7.44 11.50
N ILE A 104 -8.31 -8.52 12.26
CA ILE A 104 -7.45 -8.54 13.45
C ILE A 104 -5.99 -8.31 13.05
N LEU A 105 -5.50 -9.04 12.04
CA LEU A 105 -4.14 -8.90 11.54
C LEU A 105 -3.84 -7.46 11.09
N SER A 106 -4.78 -6.81 10.39
CA SER A 106 -4.59 -5.43 9.92
C SER A 106 -4.59 -4.40 11.05
N GLU A 107 -5.28 -4.64 12.15
CA GLU A 107 -5.39 -3.68 13.25
C GLU A 107 -4.30 -3.80 14.32
N ILE A 108 -3.49 -4.86 14.29
CA ILE A 108 -2.40 -5.04 15.26
C ILE A 108 -1.33 -3.97 15.08
N THR A 109 -0.90 -3.38 16.19
CA THR A 109 0.13 -2.34 16.23
C THR A 109 1.16 -2.63 17.33
N THR A 110 2.23 -1.83 17.40
CA THR A 110 3.17 -1.87 18.53
C THR A 110 2.46 -1.67 19.88
N THR A 111 1.40 -0.85 19.92
CA THR A 111 0.58 -0.66 21.13
C THR A 111 -0.12 -1.95 21.54
N THR A 112 -0.59 -2.74 20.57
CA THR A 112 -1.20 -4.05 20.83
C THR A 112 -0.20 -4.96 21.54
N PHE A 113 1.02 -5.12 21.02
CA PHE A 113 2.07 -5.92 21.67
C PHE A 113 2.43 -5.39 23.06
N ASN A 114 2.51 -4.07 23.25
CA ASN A 114 2.92 -3.47 24.52
C ASN A 114 1.85 -3.55 25.63
N LYS A 115 0.57 -3.48 25.26
CA LYS A 115 -0.52 -3.22 26.21
C LYS A 115 -1.56 -4.33 26.29
N GLN A 116 -1.66 -5.22 25.32
CA GLN A 116 -2.67 -6.27 25.33
C GLN A 116 -2.16 -7.49 26.11
N PRO A 117 -2.79 -7.85 27.23
CA PRO A 117 -2.58 -9.15 27.87
C PRO A 117 -2.94 -10.28 26.91
N ILE A 118 -2.09 -11.31 26.85
CA ILE A 118 -2.35 -12.51 26.05
C ILE A 118 -2.97 -13.65 26.86
N ASN A 119 -2.91 -13.57 28.20
CA ASN A 119 -3.41 -14.60 29.11
C ASN A 119 -3.84 -13.99 30.46
N LYS A 120 -4.30 -14.85 31.38
CA LYS A 120 -4.79 -14.46 32.72
C LYS A 120 -3.71 -13.85 33.62
N TYR A 121 -2.44 -14.06 33.30
CA TYR A 121 -1.26 -13.57 34.04
C TYR A 121 -0.87 -12.13 33.68
N GLN A 122 -1.62 -11.49 32.77
CA GLN A 122 -1.38 -10.12 32.29
C GLN A 122 -0.07 -9.96 31.50
N THR A 123 0.45 -11.04 30.93
CA THR A 123 1.67 -10.98 30.12
C THR A 123 1.44 -10.22 28.83
N THR A 124 2.36 -9.31 28.51
CA THR A 124 2.39 -8.55 27.24
C THR A 124 3.68 -8.83 26.47
N LEU A 125 3.66 -8.58 25.16
CA LEU A 125 4.70 -8.99 24.22
C LEU A 125 5.59 -7.84 23.75
N GLY A 126 5.55 -6.69 24.43
CA GLY A 126 6.32 -5.50 24.04
C GLY A 126 7.83 -5.74 23.99
N THR A 127 8.37 -6.43 25.01
CA THR A 127 9.81 -6.74 25.06
C THR A 127 10.21 -7.74 23.97
N MET A 128 9.37 -8.75 23.71
CA MET A 128 9.58 -9.71 22.63
C MET A 128 9.65 -9.00 21.28
N LEU A 129 8.71 -8.10 21.01
CA LEU A 129 8.64 -7.36 19.77
C LEU A 129 9.92 -6.57 19.50
N VAL A 130 10.46 -5.88 20.52
CA VAL A 130 11.70 -5.10 20.41
C VAL A 130 12.92 -5.99 20.21
N LEU A 131 13.05 -7.07 20.99
CA LEU A 131 14.27 -7.88 20.99
C LEU A 131 14.35 -8.87 19.82
N VAL A 132 13.22 -9.45 19.41
CA VAL A 132 13.18 -10.48 18.36
C VAL A 132 12.93 -9.86 16.99
N TYR A 133 12.02 -8.89 16.89
CA TYR A 133 11.55 -8.34 15.62
C TYR A 133 11.92 -6.86 15.42
N ASP A 134 12.89 -6.36 16.19
CA ASP A 134 13.40 -4.99 16.12
C ASP A 134 12.28 -3.93 16.20
N GLY A 135 11.22 -4.24 16.94
CA GLY A 135 10.06 -3.35 17.15
C GLY A 135 8.99 -3.42 16.05
N SER A 136 9.11 -4.32 15.06
CA SER A 136 8.22 -4.41 13.89
C SER A 136 7.06 -5.41 14.10
N PRO A 137 5.81 -4.95 14.27
CA PRO A 137 4.67 -5.87 14.39
C PRO A 137 4.43 -6.66 13.10
N TYR A 138 4.70 -6.07 11.93
CA TYR A 138 4.63 -6.79 10.65
C TYR A 138 5.54 -8.01 10.66
N ALA A 139 6.81 -7.85 11.06
CA ALA A 139 7.77 -8.96 11.05
C ALA A 139 7.35 -10.09 12.01
N ALA A 140 6.80 -9.75 13.17
CA ALA A 140 6.26 -10.71 14.11
C ALA A 140 5.07 -11.49 13.53
N LEU A 141 4.11 -10.80 12.91
CA LEU A 141 2.95 -11.43 12.28
C LEU A 141 3.34 -12.28 11.08
N LYS A 142 4.22 -11.76 10.22
CA LYS A 142 4.66 -12.44 9.00
C LYS A 142 5.40 -13.73 9.33
N ASP A 143 6.26 -13.74 10.35
CA ASP A 143 6.97 -14.96 10.78
C ASP A 143 6.01 -16.06 11.27
N VAL A 144 4.95 -15.69 12.00
CA VAL A 144 3.91 -16.67 12.41
C VAL A 144 3.09 -17.14 11.22
N ILE A 145 2.65 -16.24 10.35
CA ILE A 145 1.86 -16.58 9.15
C ILE A 145 2.64 -17.53 8.22
N ASP A 146 3.94 -17.33 8.07
CA ASP A 146 4.76 -18.13 7.17
C ASP A 146 5.05 -19.53 7.76
N SER A 147 5.20 -19.63 9.09
CA SER A 147 5.50 -20.87 9.81
C SER A 147 4.26 -21.72 10.15
N ASP A 148 3.08 -21.13 10.29
CA ASP A 148 1.86 -21.83 10.70
C ASP A 148 0.97 -22.24 9.52
N LEU A 149 0.70 -23.54 9.40
CA LEU A 149 -0.18 -24.08 8.35
C LEU A 149 -1.63 -23.60 8.48
N GLU A 150 -2.10 -23.32 9.69
CA GLU A 150 -3.45 -22.80 9.93
C GLU A 150 -3.61 -21.37 9.40
N LEU A 151 -2.49 -20.64 9.25
CA LEU A 151 -2.45 -19.28 8.73
C LEU A 151 -2.00 -19.20 7.27
N ALA A 152 -1.85 -20.33 6.59
CA ALA A 152 -1.33 -20.39 5.24
C ALA A 152 -2.15 -19.54 4.25
N GLU A 153 -3.46 -19.38 4.49
CA GLU A 153 -4.32 -18.52 3.66
C GLU A 153 -3.97 -17.03 3.74
N PHE A 154 -3.24 -16.58 4.76
CA PHE A 154 -2.84 -15.18 4.99
C PHE A 154 -1.40 -14.89 4.56
N ARG A 155 -0.73 -15.80 3.85
CA ARG A 155 0.67 -15.61 3.39
C ARG A 155 0.83 -14.42 2.44
N ASP A 156 -0.26 -13.96 1.83
CA ASP A 156 -0.35 -12.71 1.06
C ASP A 156 -0.36 -11.44 1.92
N PHE A 157 -0.22 -11.56 3.25
CA PHE A 157 -0.13 -10.42 4.16
C PHE A 157 1.19 -9.66 3.98
N GLU A 158 1.06 -8.42 3.51
CA GLU A 158 2.12 -7.47 3.23
C GLU A 158 2.13 -6.30 4.23
N PRO A 159 3.24 -5.55 4.37
CA PRO A 159 3.33 -4.46 5.34
C PRO A 159 2.24 -3.40 5.19
N TYR A 160 1.73 -3.20 3.97
CA TYR A 160 0.68 -2.23 3.69
C TYR A 160 -0.71 -2.68 4.14
N ASN A 161 -0.89 -3.97 4.47
CA ASN A 161 -2.15 -4.47 5.00
C ASN A 161 -2.39 -4.04 6.45
N MET A 162 -1.37 -3.52 7.12
CA MET A 162 -1.50 -2.99 8.46
C MET A 162 -2.10 -1.58 8.43
N LYS A 163 -3.09 -1.34 9.29
CA LYS A 163 -3.74 -0.04 9.52
C LYS A 163 -2.72 1.05 9.87
N CYS A 164 -1.70 0.69 10.64
CA CYS A 164 -0.53 1.52 10.90
C CYS A 164 0.69 0.83 10.28
N GLY A 165 0.78 0.88 8.95
CA GLY A 165 1.93 0.36 8.22
C GLY A 165 3.27 0.86 8.79
N PRO A 166 4.36 0.10 8.64
CA PRO A 166 5.65 0.46 9.22
C PRO A 166 6.08 1.88 8.80
N LEU A 167 6.75 2.60 9.71
CA LEU A 167 7.40 3.86 9.37
C LEU A 167 8.29 3.65 8.14
N ASN A 168 8.18 4.54 7.18
CA ASN A 168 8.92 4.46 5.91
C ASN A 168 8.60 3.22 5.06
N MET A 169 7.45 2.55 5.19
CA MET A 169 7.14 1.42 4.29
C MET A 169 7.19 1.79 2.78
N TRP A 170 6.86 3.04 2.44
CA TRP A 170 6.92 3.60 1.09
C TRP A 170 8.28 4.26 0.77
N ASN A 171 9.20 4.30 1.73
CA ASN A 171 10.54 4.88 1.60
C ASN A 171 11.61 3.87 2.08
N LYS A 172 12.54 3.47 1.22
CA LYS A 172 13.69 2.65 1.64
C LYS A 172 14.52 3.38 2.72
N LYS A 173 15.37 2.63 3.43
CA LYS A 173 16.21 3.17 4.52
C LYS A 173 17.15 4.30 4.07
N ASP A 174 17.50 4.34 2.79
CA ASP A 174 18.31 5.38 2.15
C ASP A 174 17.50 6.65 1.77
N GLY A 175 16.20 6.66 2.03
CA GLY A 175 15.27 7.75 1.68
C GLY A 175 14.69 7.64 0.27
N SER A 176 15.09 6.66 -0.55
CA SER A 176 14.50 6.44 -1.86
C SER A 176 13.06 5.92 -1.72
N LYS A 177 12.22 6.07 -2.74
CA LYS A 177 10.87 5.49 -2.72
C LYS A 177 10.91 3.96 -2.90
N ASN A 178 9.98 3.25 -2.25
CA ASN A 178 9.78 1.81 -2.39
C ASN A 178 8.80 1.49 -3.54
N HIS A 179 9.20 1.82 -4.77
CA HIS A 179 8.36 1.66 -5.96
C HIS A 179 7.93 0.22 -6.22
N ASP A 180 8.74 -0.79 -5.87
CA ASP A 180 8.38 -2.19 -6.12
C ASP A 180 7.14 -2.60 -5.32
N LEU A 181 7.10 -2.26 -4.03
CA LEU A 181 5.92 -2.51 -3.19
C LEU A 181 4.71 -1.69 -3.67
N ALA A 182 4.93 -0.42 -4.02
CA ALA A 182 3.88 0.47 -4.50
C ALA A 182 3.26 -0.03 -5.83
N LYS A 183 4.08 -0.54 -6.75
CA LYS A 183 3.61 -1.15 -8.01
C LYS A 183 2.76 -2.39 -7.74
N THR A 184 3.18 -3.29 -6.86
CA THR A 184 2.41 -4.49 -6.49
C THR A 184 1.03 -4.10 -5.94
N ALA A 185 0.97 -3.14 -5.02
CA ALA A 185 -0.28 -2.64 -4.46
C ALA A 185 -1.18 -1.98 -5.53
N THR A 186 -0.63 -1.15 -6.42
CA THR A 186 -1.39 -0.54 -7.54
C THR A 186 -1.92 -1.60 -8.50
N LYS A 187 -1.19 -2.69 -8.78
CA LYS A 187 -1.70 -3.81 -9.59
C LYS A 187 -2.90 -4.49 -8.92
N MET A 188 -2.89 -4.64 -7.60
CA MET A 188 -4.05 -5.18 -6.87
C MET A 188 -5.26 -4.26 -7.00
N LEU A 189 -5.08 -2.93 -6.93
CA LEU A 189 -6.15 -1.97 -7.20
C LEU A 189 -6.73 -2.14 -8.60
N LEU A 190 -5.88 -2.25 -9.64
CA LEU A 190 -6.36 -2.46 -11.01
C LEU A 190 -7.14 -3.77 -11.17
N LYS A 191 -6.64 -4.87 -10.61
CA LYS A 191 -7.36 -6.16 -10.62
C LYS A 191 -8.70 -6.06 -9.90
N LYS A 192 -8.75 -5.35 -8.77
CA LYS A 192 -9.98 -5.10 -8.01
C LYS A 192 -10.99 -4.30 -8.83
N LEU A 193 -10.56 -3.21 -9.46
CA LEU A 193 -11.41 -2.38 -10.32
C LEU A 193 -11.92 -3.14 -11.55
N GLN A 194 -11.09 -3.97 -12.19
CA GLN A 194 -11.52 -4.84 -13.29
C GLN A 194 -12.62 -5.82 -12.87
N LYS A 195 -12.56 -6.33 -11.62
CA LYS A 195 -13.59 -7.21 -11.08
C LYS A 195 -14.89 -6.45 -10.77
N GLU A 196 -14.81 -5.22 -10.28
CA GLU A 196 -15.98 -4.42 -9.90
C GLU A 196 -16.63 -3.67 -11.07
N MET A 197 -15.90 -3.49 -12.17
CA MET A 197 -16.38 -2.82 -13.40
C MET A 197 -16.26 -3.78 -14.61
N PRO A 198 -17.00 -4.91 -14.61
CA PRO A 198 -16.88 -5.95 -15.65
C PRO A 198 -17.33 -5.48 -17.04
N ASP A 199 -18.07 -4.38 -17.12
CA ASP A 199 -18.54 -3.72 -18.34
C ASP A 199 -17.50 -2.77 -18.95
N LYS A 200 -16.40 -2.48 -18.26
CA LYS A 200 -15.34 -1.61 -18.74
C LYS A 200 -14.11 -2.38 -19.21
N THR A 201 -13.54 -1.91 -20.30
CA THR A 201 -12.21 -2.33 -20.73
C THR A 201 -11.14 -1.80 -19.78
N LEU A 202 -9.95 -2.42 -19.76
CA LEU A 202 -8.83 -1.95 -18.95
C LEU A 202 -8.41 -0.51 -19.32
N ALA A 203 -8.47 -0.13 -20.61
CA ALA A 203 -8.22 1.24 -21.03
C ALA A 203 -9.18 2.24 -20.36
N GLN A 204 -10.47 1.92 -20.32
CA GLN A 204 -11.46 2.78 -19.66
C GLN A 204 -11.25 2.84 -18.15
N ILE A 205 -10.87 1.71 -17.51
CA ILE A 205 -10.53 1.69 -16.09
C ILE A 205 -9.34 2.60 -15.82
N LEU A 206 -8.25 2.48 -16.57
CA LEU A 206 -7.07 3.35 -16.43
C LEU A 206 -7.41 4.84 -16.55
N ALA A 207 -8.30 5.19 -17.47
CA ALA A 207 -8.77 6.56 -17.66
C ALA A 207 -9.63 7.07 -16.50
N ASP A 208 -10.46 6.21 -15.91
CA ASP A 208 -11.42 6.58 -14.87
C ASP A 208 -10.84 6.58 -13.45
N VAL A 209 -9.76 5.84 -13.20
CA VAL A 209 -9.12 5.78 -11.87
C VAL A 209 -8.74 7.17 -11.40
N SER A 210 -9.14 7.53 -10.17
CA SER A 210 -8.82 8.80 -9.54
C SER A 210 -8.13 8.59 -8.19
N ALA A 211 -7.78 9.68 -7.51
CA ALA A 211 -7.22 9.60 -6.17
C ALA A 211 -8.22 9.04 -5.14
N GLU A 212 -9.52 9.09 -5.44
CA GLU A 212 -10.56 8.59 -4.53
C GLU A 212 -10.55 7.05 -4.47
N GLU A 213 -10.41 6.38 -5.61
CA GLU A 213 -10.27 4.92 -5.64
C GLU A 213 -9.06 4.46 -4.82
N PHE A 214 -7.92 5.16 -4.90
CA PHE A 214 -6.78 4.85 -4.04
C PHE A 214 -7.10 5.05 -2.55
N LYS A 215 -7.83 6.09 -2.17
CA LYS A 215 -8.10 6.42 -0.76
C LYS A 215 -9.15 5.53 -0.12
N MET A 216 -10.19 5.19 -0.87
CA MET A 216 -11.43 4.65 -0.32
C MET A 216 -11.68 3.20 -0.70
N LEU A 217 -11.14 2.71 -1.82
CA LEU A 217 -11.45 1.36 -2.27
C LEU A 217 -10.54 0.33 -1.57
N PRO A 218 -11.11 -0.62 -0.80
CA PRO A 218 -10.33 -1.70 -0.23
C PRO A 218 -9.85 -2.67 -1.32
N ILE A 219 -8.54 -2.92 -1.39
CA ILE A 219 -7.94 -3.75 -2.44
C ILE A 219 -7.86 -5.24 -2.10
N ASP A 220 -8.12 -5.61 -0.84
CA ASP A 220 -8.01 -6.98 -0.33
C ASP A 220 -8.89 -7.26 0.89
N LYS A 221 -8.80 -8.49 1.42
CA LYS A 221 -9.54 -8.96 2.60
C LYS A 221 -9.15 -8.24 3.89
N TYR A 222 -7.98 -7.59 3.93
CA TYR A 222 -7.48 -6.86 5.10
C TYR A 222 -8.05 -5.44 5.20
N GLN A 223 -8.91 -5.04 4.26
CA GLN A 223 -9.49 -3.70 4.13
C GLN A 223 -8.46 -2.61 3.79
N THR A 224 -7.38 -3.00 3.11
CA THR A 224 -6.29 -2.10 2.75
C THR A 224 -6.73 -1.06 1.74
N THR A 225 -6.44 0.22 1.99
CA THR A 225 -6.52 1.29 0.97
C THR A 225 -5.13 1.86 0.68
N LEU A 226 -5.00 2.50 -0.48
CA LEU A 226 -3.73 2.97 -1.04
C LEU A 226 -3.55 4.49 -0.96
N GLY A 227 -4.36 5.20 -0.17
CA GLY A 227 -4.27 6.66 -0.05
C GLY A 227 -2.92 7.14 0.48
N GLY A 228 -2.39 6.47 1.50
CA GLY A 228 -1.06 6.77 2.05
C GLY A 228 0.05 6.46 1.06
N MET A 229 -0.04 5.33 0.36
CA MET A 229 0.90 4.96 -0.70
C MET A 229 0.95 6.02 -1.80
N LEU A 230 -0.21 6.45 -2.27
CA LEU A 230 -0.32 7.43 -3.35
C LEU A 230 0.39 8.75 -2.99
N TRP A 231 0.21 9.22 -1.76
CA TRP A 231 0.85 10.45 -1.29
C TRP A 231 2.36 10.29 -1.11
N GLU A 232 2.77 9.23 -0.41
CA GLU A 232 4.17 9.03 -0.03
C GLU A 232 5.04 8.61 -1.21
N ALA A 233 4.59 7.68 -2.06
CA ALA A 233 5.38 7.15 -3.17
C ALA A 233 5.28 8.01 -4.44
N TYR A 234 4.12 8.63 -4.69
CA TYR A 234 3.83 9.29 -5.98
C TYR A 234 3.36 10.75 -5.84
N GLY A 235 3.50 11.37 -4.66
CA GLY A 235 3.14 12.78 -4.45
C GLY A 235 1.65 13.07 -4.67
N GLY A 236 0.79 12.08 -4.46
CA GLY A 236 -0.66 12.21 -4.63
C GLY A 236 -1.14 12.06 -6.07
N SER A 237 -0.29 11.62 -7.01
CA SER A 237 -0.63 11.53 -8.44
C SER A 237 -1.04 10.10 -8.86
N PRO A 238 -2.32 9.85 -9.15
CA PRO A 238 -2.76 8.54 -9.65
C PRO A 238 -2.12 8.21 -10.99
N TYR A 239 -1.92 9.22 -11.86
CA TYR A 239 -1.21 9.03 -13.12
C TYR A 239 0.18 8.42 -12.89
N ALA A 240 0.97 9.00 -11.98
CA ALA A 240 2.33 8.54 -11.73
C ALA A 240 2.33 7.10 -11.20
N ALA A 241 1.39 6.75 -10.31
CA ALA A 241 1.23 5.39 -9.80
C ALA A 241 0.88 4.38 -10.92
N LEU A 242 -0.08 4.72 -11.79
CA LEU A 242 -0.49 3.87 -12.91
C LEU A 242 0.62 3.76 -13.96
N LYS A 243 1.28 4.86 -14.29
CA LYS A 243 2.34 4.93 -15.28
C LYS A 243 3.55 4.09 -14.88
N ASP A 244 3.95 4.13 -13.60
CA ASP A 244 5.03 3.28 -13.07
C ASP A 244 4.71 1.78 -13.22
N VAL A 245 3.46 1.38 -12.99
CA VAL A 245 3.00 0.01 -13.21
C VAL A 245 2.98 -0.35 -14.71
N ILE A 246 2.44 0.51 -15.56
CA ILE A 246 2.35 0.28 -17.02
C ILE A 246 3.74 0.14 -17.66
N ASP A 247 4.68 0.99 -17.25
CA ASP A 247 6.02 1.01 -17.85
C ASP A 247 6.85 -0.22 -17.45
N SER A 248 6.60 -0.76 -16.26
CA SER A 248 7.33 -1.90 -15.71
C SER A 248 6.68 -3.27 -15.96
N ASP A 249 5.38 -3.33 -16.25
CA ASP A 249 4.65 -4.59 -16.47
C ASP A 249 4.53 -4.95 -17.96
N LEU A 250 4.99 -6.14 -18.32
CA LEU A 250 4.88 -6.65 -19.69
C LEU A 250 3.42 -6.91 -20.10
N GLU A 251 2.55 -7.29 -19.17
CA GLU A 251 1.12 -7.51 -19.43
C GLU A 251 0.40 -6.20 -19.78
N LEU A 252 0.99 -5.06 -19.41
CA LEU A 252 0.44 -3.73 -19.66
C LEU A 252 1.20 -2.97 -20.76
N ALA A 253 2.11 -3.65 -21.48
CA ALA A 253 2.96 -3.03 -22.48
C ALA A 253 2.16 -2.32 -23.58
N GLU A 254 0.96 -2.80 -23.91
CA GLU A 254 0.09 -2.16 -24.88
C GLU A 254 -0.38 -0.77 -24.44
N PHE A 255 -0.36 -0.44 -23.14
CA PHE A 255 -0.84 0.84 -22.58
C PHE A 255 0.28 1.84 -22.33
N ARG A 256 1.51 1.59 -22.79
CA ARG A 256 2.65 2.50 -22.56
C ARG A 256 2.46 3.89 -23.16
N ASP A 257 1.56 4.02 -24.13
CA ASP A 257 1.13 5.29 -24.70
C ASP A 257 0.29 6.15 -23.74
N PHE A 258 -0.17 5.61 -22.60
CA PHE A 258 -0.97 6.32 -21.59
C PHE A 258 -0.32 7.63 -21.09
N GLN A 259 -1.01 8.74 -21.31
CA GLN A 259 -0.59 10.10 -20.96
C GLN A 259 -1.42 10.68 -19.80
N PRO A 260 -0.91 11.72 -19.10
CA PRO A 260 -1.65 12.35 -17.99
C PRO A 260 -3.03 12.86 -18.39
N TYR A 261 -3.17 13.31 -19.65
CA TYR A 261 -4.42 13.80 -20.18
C TYR A 261 -5.44 12.71 -20.51
N ASP A 262 -5.02 11.43 -20.54
CA ASP A 262 -5.93 10.32 -20.81
C ASP A 262 -6.83 10.01 -19.62
N MET A 263 -6.42 10.47 -18.44
CA MET A 263 -7.23 10.41 -17.23
C MET A 263 -8.40 11.40 -17.30
N LYS A 264 -9.59 10.92 -16.94
CA LYS A 264 -10.81 11.74 -16.80
C LYS A 264 -10.61 12.92 -15.86
N MET A 265 -9.88 12.68 -14.76
CA MET A 265 -9.43 13.71 -13.83
C MET A 265 -7.92 13.92 -14.00
N SER A 266 -7.52 14.44 -15.16
CA SER A 266 -6.11 14.72 -15.48
C SER A 266 -5.42 15.46 -14.33
N PRO A 267 -4.16 15.11 -13.98
CA PRO A 267 -3.43 15.77 -12.91
C PRO A 267 -3.45 17.30 -13.03
N LYS A 268 -3.42 18.00 -11.89
CA LYS A 268 -3.24 19.46 -11.88
C LYS A 268 -2.00 19.81 -12.68
N ALA A 269 -2.07 20.89 -13.46
CA ALA A 269 -0.98 21.31 -14.33
C ALA A 269 -0.64 20.31 -15.45
N THR A 270 -1.59 19.49 -15.92
CA THR A 270 -1.41 18.75 -17.19
C THR A 270 -1.22 19.70 -18.36
N TRP A 271 -2.05 20.75 -18.43
CA TRP A 271 -2.09 21.71 -19.54
C TRP A 271 -1.34 23.01 -19.25
N THR A 272 -0.78 23.16 -18.05
CA THR A 272 0.02 24.31 -17.63
C THR A 272 1.32 23.81 -17.02
N ASN A 273 2.44 24.48 -17.24
CA ASN A 273 3.71 24.17 -16.58
C ASN A 273 3.67 24.59 -15.10
N VAL A 274 4.74 24.27 -14.36
CA VAL A 274 4.89 24.62 -12.93
C VAL A 274 4.81 26.13 -12.69
N ASP A 275 5.28 26.93 -13.64
CA ASP A 275 5.21 28.40 -13.64
C ASP A 275 3.86 28.95 -14.14
N MET A 276 2.85 28.08 -14.30
CA MET A 276 1.53 28.39 -14.85
C MET A 276 1.52 28.82 -16.33
N SER A 277 2.66 28.76 -17.04
CA SER A 277 2.69 28.94 -18.49
C SER A 277 1.98 27.78 -19.19
N LYS A 278 1.52 27.95 -20.42
CA LYS A 278 0.78 26.91 -21.14
C LYS A 278 1.72 25.79 -21.62
N ASN A 279 1.33 24.52 -21.44
CA ASN A 279 2.07 23.39 -22.01
C ASN A 279 1.72 23.20 -23.49
N GLN A 280 2.14 24.15 -24.33
CA GLN A 280 1.80 24.17 -25.77
C GLN A 280 2.37 22.97 -26.52
N GLY A 281 3.52 22.42 -26.12
CA GLY A 281 4.09 21.23 -26.74
C GLY A 281 3.16 20.02 -26.62
N LEU A 282 2.69 19.73 -25.41
CA LEU A 282 1.74 18.64 -25.16
C LEU A 282 0.40 18.89 -25.86
N ALA A 283 -0.09 20.13 -25.81
CA ALA A 283 -1.32 20.54 -26.47
C ALA A 283 -1.26 20.34 -27.99
N ARG A 284 -0.12 20.65 -28.64
CA ARG A 284 0.08 20.41 -30.08
C ARG A 284 0.06 18.92 -30.41
N SER A 285 0.76 18.09 -29.64
CA SER A 285 0.75 16.63 -29.82
C SER A 285 -0.66 16.06 -29.69
N ALA A 286 -1.42 16.51 -28.69
CA ALA A 286 -2.82 16.12 -28.51
C ALA A 286 -3.70 16.57 -29.70
N THR A 287 -3.55 17.81 -30.18
CA THR A 287 -4.27 18.30 -31.37
C THR A 287 -3.95 17.47 -32.62
N LYS A 288 -2.70 17.05 -32.82
CA LYS A 288 -2.36 16.14 -33.93
C LYS A 288 -3.05 14.78 -33.82
N ALA A 289 -3.12 14.22 -32.62
CA ALA A 289 -3.84 12.95 -32.39
C ALA A 289 -5.33 13.09 -32.74
N LEU A 290 -5.96 14.22 -32.37
CA LEU A 290 -7.32 14.53 -32.79
C LEU A 290 -7.46 14.58 -34.32
N LEU A 291 -6.58 15.30 -35.02
CA LEU A 291 -6.65 15.41 -36.47
C LEU A 291 -6.44 14.07 -37.18
N SER A 292 -5.48 13.27 -36.69
CA SER A 292 -5.25 11.91 -37.18
C SER A 292 -6.51 11.06 -37.00
N LYS A 293 -7.17 11.16 -35.84
CA LYS A 293 -8.42 10.43 -35.60
C LYS A 293 -9.55 10.87 -36.51
N LEU A 294 -9.66 12.17 -36.78
CA LEU A 294 -10.65 12.69 -37.72
C LEU A 294 -10.39 12.21 -39.15
N GLN A 295 -9.13 12.06 -39.55
CA GLN A 295 -8.76 11.45 -40.83
C GLN A 295 -9.16 9.98 -40.90
N GLU A 296 -8.92 9.20 -39.83
CA GLU A 296 -9.33 7.79 -39.77
C GLU A 296 -10.84 7.61 -39.96
N ILE A 297 -11.65 8.44 -39.30
CA ILE A 297 -13.13 8.32 -39.35
C ILE A 297 -13.75 9.04 -40.57
N ASN A 298 -13.00 9.86 -41.31
CA ASN A 298 -13.42 10.51 -42.56
C ASN A 298 -12.41 10.21 -43.68
N PRO A 299 -12.26 8.95 -44.11
CA PRO A 299 -11.23 8.55 -45.08
C PRO A 299 -11.41 9.18 -46.48
N ASP A 300 -12.60 9.71 -46.76
CA ASP A 300 -12.97 10.41 -47.99
C ASP A 300 -12.56 11.90 -48.02
N LYS A 301 -12.22 12.47 -46.86
CA LYS A 301 -11.87 13.89 -46.74
C LYS A 301 -10.36 14.11 -46.74
N THR A 302 -9.94 15.12 -47.48
CA THR A 302 -8.56 15.63 -47.39
C THR A 302 -8.32 16.28 -46.03
N LEU A 303 -7.05 16.35 -45.59
CA LEU A 303 -6.69 17.04 -44.34
C LEU A 303 -7.13 18.52 -44.36
N ALA A 304 -7.09 19.20 -45.50
CA ALA A 304 -7.60 20.57 -45.63
C ALA A 304 -9.11 20.67 -45.34
N GLN A 305 -9.91 19.73 -45.86
CA GLN A 305 -11.35 19.67 -45.58
C GLN A 305 -11.63 19.33 -44.11
N ILE A 306 -10.82 18.46 -43.50
CA ILE A 306 -10.92 18.13 -42.08
C ILE A 306 -10.62 19.36 -41.23
N LEU A 307 -9.49 20.04 -41.48
CA LEU A 307 -9.10 21.27 -40.79
C LEU A 307 -10.19 22.34 -40.87
N ALA A 308 -10.75 22.57 -42.06
CA ALA A 308 -11.84 23.52 -42.27
C ALA A 308 -13.15 23.15 -41.52
N GLY A 309 -13.33 21.86 -41.19
CA GLY A 309 -14.50 21.35 -40.48
C GLY A 309 -14.31 21.19 -38.97
N VAL A 310 -13.13 21.47 -38.41
CA VAL A 310 -12.90 21.36 -36.96
C VAL A 310 -13.70 22.43 -36.22
N THR A 311 -14.51 22.00 -35.27
CA THR A 311 -15.33 22.87 -34.42
C THR A 311 -14.96 22.73 -32.96
N ARG A 312 -15.56 23.55 -32.09
CA ARG A 312 -15.49 23.35 -30.63
C ARG A 312 -15.92 21.94 -30.23
N ASN A 313 -17.03 21.44 -30.76
CA ASN A 313 -17.56 20.12 -30.41
C ASN A 313 -16.60 19.00 -30.76
N THR A 314 -15.81 19.18 -31.83
CA THR A 314 -14.75 18.24 -32.22
C THR A 314 -13.76 18.01 -31.08
N PHE A 315 -13.33 19.05 -30.35
CA PHE A 315 -12.42 18.90 -29.21
C PHE A 315 -13.10 18.27 -27.98
N TYR A 316 -14.37 18.59 -27.73
CA TYR A 316 -15.09 18.12 -26.53
C TYR A 316 -15.62 16.70 -26.64
N GLN A 317 -15.95 16.24 -27.84
CA GLN A 317 -16.75 15.04 -28.04
C GLN A 317 -16.04 13.95 -28.85
N CYS A 318 -14.98 14.27 -29.61
CA CYS A 318 -14.27 13.25 -30.40
C CYS A 318 -13.25 12.54 -29.50
N PRO A 319 -13.40 11.22 -29.26
CA PRO A 319 -12.41 10.45 -28.52
C PRO A 319 -11.18 10.22 -29.40
N ILE A 320 -9.99 10.57 -28.91
CA ILE A 320 -8.76 10.55 -29.71
C ILE A 320 -7.98 9.23 -29.62
N ASN A 321 -8.35 8.33 -28.70
CA ASN A 321 -7.65 7.08 -28.45
C ASN A 321 -8.56 6.04 -27.75
N LYS A 322 -7.98 4.87 -27.43
CA LYS A 322 -8.66 3.75 -26.75
C LYS A 322 -9.14 4.07 -25.32
N TYR A 323 -8.56 5.08 -24.68
CA TYR A 323 -8.93 5.55 -23.34
C TYR A 323 -10.19 6.43 -23.35
N GLN A 324 -10.80 6.66 -24.51
CA GLN A 324 -11.95 7.54 -24.72
C GLN A 324 -11.66 9.01 -24.38
N THR A 325 -10.39 9.40 -24.41
CA THR A 325 -9.96 10.75 -24.07
C THR A 325 -10.47 11.77 -25.05
N THR A 326 -11.03 12.87 -24.54
CA THR A 326 -11.36 14.05 -25.34
C THR A 326 -10.47 15.22 -24.93
N LEU A 327 -10.39 16.24 -25.78
CA LEU A 327 -9.48 17.38 -25.60
C LEU A 327 -10.15 18.61 -25.03
N GLY A 328 -11.35 18.49 -24.46
CA GLY A 328 -12.12 19.62 -23.93
C GLY A 328 -11.38 20.42 -22.84
N GLY A 329 -10.69 19.73 -21.92
CA GLY A 329 -9.91 20.37 -20.86
C GLY A 329 -8.70 21.13 -21.40
N MET A 330 -7.96 20.52 -22.34
CA MET A 330 -6.86 21.15 -23.06
C MET A 330 -7.32 22.40 -23.80
N PHE A 331 -8.42 22.25 -24.54
CA PHE A 331 -8.96 23.26 -25.43
C PHE A 331 -9.37 24.52 -24.68
N LEU A 332 -9.94 24.36 -23.48
CA LEU A 332 -10.24 25.45 -22.57
C LEU A 332 -8.96 26.10 -21.99
N ALA A 333 -8.07 25.28 -21.42
CA ALA A 333 -6.92 25.78 -20.66
C ALA A 333 -5.86 26.46 -21.54
N VAL A 334 -5.57 25.88 -22.71
CA VAL A 334 -4.46 26.32 -23.57
C VAL A 334 -4.96 27.31 -24.63
N TYR A 335 -6.10 27.02 -25.24
CA TYR A 335 -6.56 27.76 -26.43
C TYR A 335 -7.83 28.58 -26.19
N SER A 336 -8.28 28.70 -24.94
CA SER A 336 -9.44 29.53 -24.56
C SER A 336 -10.68 29.25 -25.42
N ASN A 337 -10.92 27.97 -25.73
CA ASN A 337 -12.02 27.48 -26.56
C ASN A 337 -12.01 27.95 -28.03
N SER A 338 -10.85 28.26 -28.60
CA SER A 338 -10.69 28.67 -30.00
C SER A 338 -10.08 27.56 -30.86
N PRO A 339 -10.84 26.93 -31.77
CA PRO A 339 -10.30 25.92 -32.69
C PRO A 339 -9.21 26.52 -33.58
N TYR A 340 -9.42 27.78 -34.01
CA TYR A 340 -8.46 28.56 -34.76
C TYR A 340 -7.13 28.69 -33.99
N ALA A 341 -7.14 29.07 -32.71
CA ALA A 341 -5.91 29.22 -31.93
C ALA A 341 -5.14 27.88 -31.82
N ALA A 342 -5.86 26.77 -31.61
CA ALA A 342 -5.25 25.44 -31.53
C ALA A 342 -4.60 25.02 -32.85
N LEU A 343 -5.31 25.20 -33.98
CA LEU A 343 -4.82 24.81 -35.30
C LEU A 343 -3.71 25.74 -35.80
N LYS A 344 -3.80 27.04 -35.51
CA LYS A 344 -2.76 28.02 -35.84
C LYS A 344 -1.48 27.73 -35.07
N ASP A 345 -1.57 27.49 -33.77
CA ASP A 345 -0.39 27.12 -32.95
C ASP A 345 0.28 25.86 -33.48
N LEU A 346 -0.50 24.85 -33.88
CA LEU A 346 0.02 23.65 -34.53
C LEU A 346 0.72 23.98 -35.87
N ALA A 347 0.07 24.73 -36.77
CA ALA A 347 0.62 25.02 -38.09
C ALA A 347 1.85 25.94 -38.07
N GLU A 348 1.92 26.88 -37.13
CA GLU A 348 3.08 27.76 -36.96
C GLU A 348 4.31 27.03 -36.41
N ASN A 349 4.10 25.91 -35.72
CA ASN A 349 5.17 25.18 -35.04
C ASN A 349 5.33 23.74 -35.54
N ASP A 350 4.75 23.41 -36.69
CA ASP A 350 4.88 22.10 -37.32
C ASP A 350 4.92 22.19 -38.84
N ALA A 351 6.01 21.71 -39.44
CA ALA A 351 6.26 21.80 -40.87
C ALA A 351 5.22 21.04 -41.71
N GLU A 352 4.65 19.95 -41.19
CA GLU A 352 3.61 19.19 -41.89
C GLU A 352 2.33 20.01 -42.04
N TYR A 353 2.01 20.82 -41.02
CA TYR A 353 0.78 21.61 -40.93
C TYR A 353 0.92 23.03 -41.47
N ALA A 354 2.14 23.57 -41.56
CA ALA A 354 2.44 24.94 -42.01
C ALA A 354 1.78 25.29 -43.35
N LYS A 355 1.76 24.34 -44.31
CA LYS A 355 1.15 24.53 -45.64
C LYS A 355 -0.37 24.75 -45.60
N PHE A 356 -1.04 24.46 -44.49
CA PHE A 356 -2.48 24.64 -44.33
C PHE A 356 -2.87 25.95 -43.62
N LEU A 357 -1.91 26.82 -43.29
CA LEU A 357 -2.19 28.14 -42.71
C LEU A 357 -3.27 28.94 -43.47
N PRO A 358 -3.28 29.00 -44.82
CA PRO A 358 -4.34 29.71 -45.54
C PRO A 358 -5.75 29.16 -45.27
N VAL A 359 -5.88 27.83 -45.12
CA VAL A 359 -7.16 27.19 -44.80
C VAL A 359 -7.55 27.51 -43.35
N ILE A 360 -6.60 27.45 -42.42
CA ILE A 360 -6.83 27.73 -41.00
C ILE A 360 -7.26 29.19 -40.78
N GLU A 361 -6.68 30.15 -41.52
CA GLU A 361 -7.06 31.57 -41.43
C GLU A 361 -8.53 31.82 -41.79
N THR A 362 -9.15 30.99 -42.63
CA THR A 362 -10.59 31.12 -42.92
C THR A 362 -11.47 30.88 -41.67
N LEU A 363 -10.99 30.11 -40.69
CA LEU A 363 -11.70 29.83 -39.43
C LEU A 363 -11.72 31.00 -38.45
N ARG A 364 -10.85 32.01 -38.65
CA ARG A 364 -10.71 33.18 -37.78
C ARG A 364 -12.00 33.98 -37.62
N HIS A 365 -12.86 33.95 -38.64
CA HIS A 365 -14.08 34.74 -38.72
C HIS A 365 -15.35 33.95 -38.37
N VAL A 366 -15.26 32.63 -38.22
CA VAL A 366 -16.42 31.72 -38.11
C VAL A 366 -16.80 31.43 -36.64
N ASN A 367 -15.89 31.67 -35.69
CA ASN A 367 -16.05 31.22 -34.30
C ASN A 367 -15.81 32.33 -33.24
N LYS A 368 -16.19 33.58 -33.53
CA LYS A 368 -16.28 34.63 -32.49
C LYS A 368 -17.49 34.41 -31.58
#